data_AF-W6TME8-F1
#
_entry.id   AF-W6TME8-F1
#
_cell.length_a   1.000
_cell.length_b   1.000
_cell.length_c   1.000
_cell.angle_alpha   90.00
_cell.angle_beta   90.00
_cell.angle_gamma   90.00
#
_symmetry.space_group_name_H-M   'P 1'
#
loop_
_entity.id
_entity.type
_entity.pdbx_description
1 polymer ?
#
loop_
_entity_poly.entity_id
_entity_poly.type
_entity_poly.pdbx_seq_one_letter_code
_entity_poly.pdbx_strand_id
1 'polypeptide(L)' 'MSKFLFVVPPFFGHISPTLSVGASLIANGHEVKWFGVIPLSDSHIPGGGEYIYPHDDLVEH' A
#
# COMPACT_ATOMS: atom_id res chain seq x y z
N MET A 1 16.44 -8.66 5.81
CA MET A 1 14.99 -8.62 5.60
C MET A 1 14.42 -7.54 6.50
N SER A 2 13.76 -6.54 5.93
CA SER A 2 13.21 -5.39 6.64
C SER A 2 11.73 -5.25 6.31
N LYS A 3 10.99 -4.50 7.13
CA LYS A 3 9.56 -4.25 6.95
C LYS A 3 9.33 -2.78 6.61
N PHE A 4 8.55 -2.51 5.56
CA PHE A 4 8.22 -1.17 5.11
C PHE A 4 6.70 -0.97 5.09
N LEU A 5 6.26 0.19 5.56
CA LEU A 5 4.87 0.63 5.49
C LEU A 5 4.80 1.97 4.75
N PHE A 6 4.14 1.98 3.59
CA PHE A 6 3.80 3.21 2.88
C PHE A 6 2.44 3.72 3.38
N VAL A 7 2.43 4.89 4.01
CA VAL A 7 1.19 5.60 4.36
C VAL A 7 0.94 6.64 3.28
N VAL A 8 -0.13 6.46 2.51
CA VAL A 8 -0.34 7.21 1.26
C VAL A 8 -1.57 8.13 1.32
N PRO A 9 -1.47 9.38 0.82
CA PRO A 9 -2.62 10.26 0.63
C PRO A 9 -3.66 9.67 -0.35
N PRO A 10 -4.94 10.11 -0.28
CA PRO A 10 -6.04 9.55 -1.06
C PRO A 10 -6.08 10.05 -2.52
N PHE A 11 -4.93 10.05 -3.19
CA PHE A 11 -4.81 10.48 -4.58
C PHE A 11 -3.93 9.49 -5.33
N PHE A 12 -4.44 8.96 -6.43
CA PHE A 12 -3.75 7.91 -7.21
C PHE A 12 -2.33 8.34 -7.63
N GLY A 13 -2.13 9.63 -7.96
CA GLY A 13 -0.81 10.18 -8.28
C GLY A 13 0.24 10.09 -7.16
N HIS A 14 -0.18 9.97 -5.89
CA HIS A 14 0.71 9.76 -4.74
C HIS A 14 0.94 8.27 -4.45
N ILE A 15 -0.03 7.42 -4.78
CA ILE A 15 0.07 5.97 -4.61
C ILE A 15 1.04 5.39 -5.64
N SER A 16 0.91 5.75 -6.92
CA SER A 16 1.68 5.15 -8.04
C SER A 16 3.20 5.13 -7.84
N PRO A 17 3.87 6.21 -7.38
CA PRO A 17 5.30 6.18 -7.14
C PRO A 17 5.70 5.16 -6.05
N THR A 18 4.87 5.02 -5.01
CA THR A 18 5.13 4.07 -3.92
C THR A 18 4.98 2.62 -4.36
N LEU A 19 4.09 2.32 -5.31
CA LEU A 19 3.93 0.97 -5.88
C LEU A 19 5.20 0.52 -6.61
N SER A 20 5.80 1.42 -7.40
CA SER A 20 7.07 1.15 -8.10
C SER A 20 8.23 0.89 -7.13
N VAL A 21 8.36 1.73 -6.10
CA VAL A 21 9.38 1.55 -5.05
C VAL A 21 9.13 0.26 -4.26
N GLY A 22 7.89 0.00 -3.87
CA GLY A 22 7.53 -1.20 -3.13
C GLY A 22 7.76 -2.49 -3.91
N ALA A 23 7.46 -2.51 -5.21
CA ALA A 23 7.80 -3.64 -6.08
C ALA A 23 9.30 -3.95 -6.05
N SER A 24 10.15 -2.91 -6.12
CA SER A 24 11.60 -3.06 -6.01
C SER A 24 12.02 -3.59 -4.63
N LEU A 25 11.44 -3.09 -3.54
CA LEU A 25 11.71 -3.57 -2.19
C LEU A 25 11.31 -5.05 -2.02
N ILE A 26 10.15 -5.45 -2.54
CA ILE A 26 9.67 -6.84 -2.52
C ILE A 26 10.63 -7.74 -3.30
N ALA A 27 11.06 -7.34 -4.50
CA ALA A 27 12.03 -8.08 -5.30
C ALA A 27 13.38 -8.28 -4.58
N ASN A 28 13.73 -7.40 -3.64
CA ASN A 28 14.91 -7.50 -2.77
C ASN A 28 14.65 -8.29 -1.47
N GLY A 29 13.50 -8.95 -1.34
CA GLY A 29 13.17 -9.81 -0.18
C GLY A 29 12.72 -9.04 1.06
N HIS A 30 12.12 -7.87 0.88
CA HIS A 30 11.51 -7.10 1.97
C HIS A 30 10.00 -7.34 2.06
N GLU A 31 9.46 -7.23 3.27
CA GLU A 31 8.02 -7.19 3.50
C GLU A 31 7.53 -5.76 3.30
N VAL A 32 6.54 -5.56 2.45
CA VAL A 32 6.05 -4.22 2.09
C VAL A 32 4.53 -4.21 2.16
N LYS A 33 4.00 -3.25 2.91
CA LYS A 33 2.57 -2.97 2.98
C LYS A 33 2.28 -1.52 2.65
N TRP A 34 1.05 -1.26 2.25
CA TRP A 34 0.50 0.07 2.05
C TRP A 34 -0.68 0.26 2.99
N PHE A 35 -0.87 1.49 3.45
CA PHE A 35 -2.02 1.89 4.23
C PHE A 35 -2.60 3.17 3.64
N GLY A 36 -3.91 3.20 3.45
CA GLY A 36 -4.60 4.40 3.03
C GLY A 36 -6.06 4.41 3.47
N VAL A 37 -6.69 5.55 3.22
CA VAL A 37 -8.04 5.86 3.72
C VAL A 37 -9.12 5.80 2.63
N ILE A 38 -8.76 5.30 1.45
CA ILE A 38 -9.69 5.06 0.34
C ILE A 38 -9.50 3.63 -0.17
N PRO A 39 -10.55 2.98 -0.69
CA PRO A 39 -10.41 1.65 -1.26
C PRO A 39 -9.48 1.66 -2.48
N LEU A 40 -8.63 0.64 -2.59
CA LEU A 40 -7.72 0.42 -3.72
C LEU A 40 -7.86 -1.03 -4.18
N SER A 41 -8.02 -1.23 -5.49
CA SER A 41 -8.05 -2.59 -6.07
C SER A 41 -6.72 -3.31 -5.87
N ASP A 42 -6.79 -4.58 -5.46
CA ASP A 42 -5.63 -5.47 -5.32
C ASP A 42 -4.82 -5.61 -6.62
N SER A 43 -5.46 -5.41 -7.78
CA SER A 43 -4.79 -5.41 -9.09
C SER A 43 -3.71 -4.34 -9.24
N HIS A 44 -3.72 -3.31 -8.40
CA HIS A 44 -2.68 -2.28 -8.39
C HIS A 44 -1.49 -2.63 -7.48
N ILE A 45 -1.65 -3.59 -6.58
CA ILE A 45 -0.62 -3.94 -5.60
C ILE A 45 0.38 -4.90 -6.24
N PRO A 46 1.70 -4.62 -6.15
CA PRO A 46 2.72 -5.56 -6.61
C PRO A 46 2.58 -6.91 -5.92
N GLY A 47 2.80 -8.00 -6.66
CA GLY A 47 2.74 -9.35 -6.09
C GLY A 47 3.64 -9.49 -4.86
N GLY A 48 3.10 -10.03 -3.76
CA GLY A 48 3.79 -10.11 -2.46
C GLY A 48 3.60 -8.90 -1.55
N GLY A 49 2.93 -7.86 -2.03
CA GLY A 49 2.50 -6.71 -1.24
C GLY A 49 1.07 -6.86 -0.69
N GLU A 50 0.72 -6.02 0.27
CA GLU A 50 -0.62 -5.96 0.88
C GLU A 50 -1.08 -4.51 1.04
N TYR A 51 -2.36 -4.24 0.76
CA TYR A 51 -3.00 -2.94 1.04
C TYR A 51 -3.94 -3.04 2.22
N ILE A 52 -3.74 -2.18 3.21
CA ILE A 52 -4.58 -2.07 4.40
C ILE A 52 -5.51 -0.88 4.22
N TYR A 53 -6.80 -1.18 4.15
CA TYR A 53 -7.88 -0.19 4.15
C TYR A 53 -8.78 -0.44 5.37
N PRO A 54 -8.68 0.40 6.43
CA PRO A 54 -9.44 0.19 7.66
C PRO A 54 -10.85 0.75 7.52
N HIS A 55 -11.70 0.06 6.73
CA HIS A 55 -13.05 0.54 6.45
C HIS A 55 -13.84 0.86 7.72
N ASP A 56 -13.85 -0.07 8.68
CA ASP A 56 -14.66 0.05 9.91
C ASP A 56 -14.21 1.22 10.80
N ASP A 57 -12.90 1.55 10.80
CA ASP A 57 -12.36 2.69 11.56
C ASP A 57 -12.69 4.06 10.92
N LEU A 58 -13.13 4.06 9.66
CA LEU A 58 -13.43 5.27 8.88
C LEU A 58 -14.93 5.57 8.77
N VAL A 59 -15.80 4.63 9.19
CA VAL A 59 -17.25 4.88 9.25
C VAL A 59 -17.55 5.80 10.43
N GLU A 60 -18.14 6.97 10.17
CA GLU A 60 -18.62 7.85 11.24
C GLU A 60 -19.69 7.13 12.09
N HIS A 61 -19.52 7.16 13.42
CA HIS A 61 -20.43 6.57 14.39
C HIS A 61 -21.66 7.44 14.67
#